data_AF-A0A1A5P3M0-F1
#
_entry.id   AF-A0A1A5P3M0-F1
#
_cell.length_a   1.000
_cell.length_b   1.000
_cell.length_c   1.000
_cell.angle_alpha   90.00
_cell.angle_beta   90.00
_cell.angle_gamma   90.00
#
_symmetry.space_group_name_H-M   'P 1'
#
loop_
_entity.id
_entity.type
_entity.pdbx_description
1 polymer ?
#
loop_
_entity_poly.entity_id
_entity_poly.type
_entity_poly.pdbx_seq_one_letter_code
_entity_poly.pdbx_strand_id
1 'polypeptide(L)' 'MKERHSALCVGDAEDVVEELRALLAKTGITLPSLGLDPVSLAREAPCPLVELGRCSVETARRLVAVMAAATR' A
#
# COMPACT_ATOMS: atom_id res chain seq x y z
N MET A 1 9.68 -8.25 -24.14
CA MET A 1 9.65 -6.89 -23.53
C MET A 1 8.69 -6.76 -22.34
N LYS A 2 7.68 -7.63 -22.20
CA LYS A 2 6.65 -7.61 -21.13
C LYS A 2 7.18 -8.14 -19.78
N GLU A 3 8.07 -9.12 -19.80
CA GLU A 3 8.57 -9.85 -18.62
C GLU A 3 9.63 -9.08 -17.81
N ARG A 4 10.36 -8.15 -18.46
CA ARG A 4 11.31 -7.27 -17.74
C ARG A 4 10.59 -6.22 -16.90
N HIS A 5 9.36 -5.84 -17.25
CA HIS A 5 8.61 -4.86 -16.44
C HIS A 5 8.09 -5.48 -15.13
N SER A 6 7.68 -6.75 -15.13
CA SER A 6 6.95 -7.31 -13.99
C SER A 6 7.78 -7.50 -12.73
N ALA A 7 9.07 -7.84 -12.85
CA ALA A 7 9.95 -8.00 -11.67
C ALA A 7 10.45 -6.66 -11.11
N LEU A 8 10.73 -5.69 -12.00
CA LEU A 8 11.01 -4.30 -11.61
C LEU A 8 9.81 -3.69 -10.85
N CYS A 9 8.58 -4.04 -11.23
CA CYS A 9 7.37 -3.61 -10.53
C CYS A 9 7.22 -4.14 -9.10
N VAL A 10 7.83 -5.28 -8.72
CA VAL A 10 7.65 -5.83 -7.36
C VAL A 10 8.46 -5.05 -6.34
N GLY A 11 9.75 -4.83 -6.60
CA GLY A 11 10.61 -4.05 -5.70
C GLY A 11 10.10 -2.62 -5.52
N ASP A 12 9.72 -1.96 -6.63
CA ASP A 12 9.10 -0.63 -6.59
C ASP A 12 7.81 -0.63 -5.73
N ALA A 13 7.00 -1.70 -5.81
CA ALA A 13 5.78 -1.81 -5.02
C ALA A 13 6.06 -2.08 -3.53
N GLU A 14 7.09 -2.87 -3.20
CA GLU A 14 7.55 -3.08 -1.82
C GLU A 14 8.05 -1.76 -1.20
N ASP A 15 8.84 -0.99 -1.94
CA ASP A 15 9.32 0.32 -1.50
C ASP A 15 8.16 1.30 -1.22
N VAL A 16 7.16 1.34 -2.12
CA VAL A 16 5.94 2.14 -1.92
C VAL A 16 5.15 1.69 -0.69
N VAL A 17 5.05 0.39 -0.42
CA VAL A 17 4.37 -0.15 0.76
C VAL A 17 5.08 0.30 2.04
N GLU A 18 6.41 0.24 2.07
CA GLU A 18 7.18 0.66 3.24
C GLU A 18 7.14 2.18 3.45
N GLU A 19 7.20 2.97 2.39
CA GLU A 19 7.01 4.42 2.47
C GLU A 19 5.62 4.75 3.03
N LEU A 20 4.57 4.10 2.52
CA LEU A 20 3.20 4.27 3.00
C LEU A 20 3.08 3.86 4.47
N ARG A 21 3.68 2.74 4.88
CA ARG A 21 3.71 2.29 6.28
C ARG A 21 4.36 3.34 7.18
N ALA A 22 5.50 3.88 6.77
CA ALA A 22 6.23 4.89 7.53
C ALA A 22 5.43 6.20 7.66
N LEU A 23 4.77 6.65 6.60
CA LEU A 23 3.93 7.85 6.62
C LEU A 23 2.70 7.67 7.51
N LEU A 24 2.00 6.54 7.40
CA LEU A 24 0.86 6.23 8.26
C LEU A 24 1.27 6.21 9.74
N ALA A 25 2.40 5.58 10.06
CA ALA A 25 2.93 5.53 11.41
C ALA A 25 3.23 6.94 11.98
N LYS A 26 3.77 7.87 11.17
CA LYS A 26 3.98 9.27 11.56
C LYS A 26 2.67 9.99 11.92
N THR A 27 1.54 9.56 11.36
CA THR A 27 0.19 10.09 11.66
C THR A 27 -0.53 9.33 12.77
N GLY A 28 0.13 8.36 13.41
CA GLY A 28 -0.46 7.52 14.47
C GLY A 28 -1.44 6.47 13.94
N ILE A 29 -1.36 6.12 12.65
CA ILE A 29 -2.20 5.12 12.00
C ILE A 29 -1.36 3.87 11.70
N THR A 30 -1.87 2.71 12.09
CA THR A 30 -1.26 1.41 11.77
C THR A 30 -2.26 0.55 11.02
N LEU A 31 -1.86 0.03 9.87
CA LEU A 31 -2.60 -0.97 9.11
C LEU A 31 -1.79 -2.27 9.11
N PRO A 32 -2.09 -3.21 10.02
CA PRO A 32 -1.28 -4.43 10.18
C PRO A 32 -1.35 -5.35 8.96
N SER A 33 -2.42 -5.26 8.19
CA SER A 33 -2.62 -5.96 6.91
C SER A 33 -1.97 -5.27 5.71
N LEU A 34 -1.43 -4.05 5.86
CA LEU A 34 -0.84 -3.32 4.74
C LEU A 34 0.30 -4.13 4.13
N GLY A 35 0.22 -4.40 2.83
CA GLY A 35 1.19 -5.23 2.12
C GLY A 35 0.91 -5.30 0.62
N LEU A 36 1.57 -6.21 -0.07
CA LEU A 36 1.22 -6.57 -1.45
C LEU A 36 0.20 -7.70 -1.47
N ASP A 37 -0.74 -7.62 -2.39
CA ASP A 37 -1.72 -8.68 -2.63
C ASP A 37 -1.01 -9.95 -3.14
N PRO A 38 -1.06 -11.08 -2.40
CA PRO A 38 -0.36 -12.29 -2.78
C PRO A 38 -0.89 -12.90 -4.09
N VAL A 39 -2.17 -12.68 -4.43
CA VAL A 39 -2.76 -13.20 -5.66
C VAL A 39 -2.17 -12.49 -6.88
N SER A 40 -1.98 -11.17 -6.78
CA SER A 40 -1.36 -10.34 -7.82
C SER A 40 0.12 -10.68 -8.06
N LEU A 41 0.82 -11.11 -7.00
CA LEU A 41 2.21 -11.60 -7.08
C LEU A 41 2.31 -13.00 -7.70
N ALA A 42 1.33 -13.87 -7.48
CA ALA A 42 1.33 -15.25 -7.97
C ALA A 42 1.04 -15.39 -9.49
N ARG A 43 0.77 -14.28 -10.19
CA ARG A 43 0.46 -14.29 -11.64
C ARG A 43 1.70 -14.60 -12.47
N GLU A 44 1.52 -15.30 -13.60
CA GLU A 44 2.59 -15.62 -14.56
C GLU A 44 3.33 -14.36 -15.07
N ALA A 45 2.60 -13.23 -15.18
CA ALA A 45 3.18 -11.91 -15.30
C ALA A 45 2.74 -11.06 -14.09
N PRO A 46 3.58 -10.93 -13.05
CA PRO A 46 3.24 -10.18 -11.84
C PRO A 46 2.83 -8.74 -12.14
N CYS A 47 1.75 -8.30 -11.48
CA CYS A 47 1.28 -6.91 -11.50
C CYS A 47 0.87 -6.57 -10.06
N PRO A 48 1.82 -6.19 -9.19
CA PRO A 48 1.59 -6.04 -7.76
C PRO A 48 0.47 -5.03 -7.48
N LEU A 49 -0.44 -5.41 -6.58
CA LEU A 49 -1.45 -4.52 -6.03
C LEU A 49 -1.15 -4.33 -4.55
N VAL A 50 -1.42 -3.13 -4.02
CA VAL A 50 -1.29 -2.86 -2.59
C VAL A 50 -2.58 -3.24 -1.88
N GLU A 51 -2.47 -4.15 -0.92
CA GLU A 51 -3.52 -4.60 -0.01
C GLU A 51 -3.50 -3.67 1.23
N LEU A 52 -4.57 -2.91 1.47
CA LEU A 52 -4.67 -1.97 2.61
C LEU A 52 -5.31 -2.62 3.85
N GLY A 53 -6.12 -3.65 3.62
CA GLY A 53 -6.93 -4.41 4.55
C GLY A 53 -8.05 -3.65 5.24
N ARG A 54 -8.55 -4.23 6.32
CA ARG A 54 -9.67 -3.69 7.08
C ARG A 54 -9.14 -2.79 8.19
N CYS A 55 -9.74 -1.60 8.31
CA CYS A 55 -9.47 -0.69 9.41
C CYS A 55 -10.75 -0.44 10.22
N SER A 56 -10.58 -0.04 11.49
CA SER A 56 -11.71 0.39 12.32
C SER A 56 -12.31 1.70 11.81
N VAL A 57 -13.56 2.01 12.18
CA VAL A 57 -14.18 3.30 11.83
C VAL A 57 -13.37 4.48 12.38
N GLU A 58 -12.76 4.33 13.56
CA GLU A 58 -11.88 5.36 14.13
C GLU A 58 -10.65 5.58 13.23
N THR A 59 -9.98 4.50 12.83
CA THR A 59 -8.83 4.55 11.92
C THR A 59 -9.21 5.16 10.57
N ALA A 60 -10.36 4.77 10.00
CA ALA A 60 -10.87 5.32 8.75
C ALA A 60 -11.12 6.83 8.85
N ARG A 61 -11.69 7.32 9.97
CA ARG A 61 -11.88 8.76 10.20
C ARG A 61 -10.54 9.51 10.29
N ARG A 62 -9.54 8.94 10.97
CA ARG A 62 -8.19 9.52 11.03
C ARG A 62 -7.56 9.62 9.64
N LEU A 63 -7.68 8.57 8.82
CA LEU A 63 -7.24 8.57 7.42
C LEU A 63 -7.90 9.70 6.63
N VAL A 64 -9.23 9.82 6.71
CA VAL A 64 -9.98 10.89 6.02
C VAL A 64 -9.49 12.27 6.45
N ALA A 65 -9.26 12.50 7.75
CA ALA A 65 -8.77 13.78 8.25
C ALA A 65 -7.38 14.13 7.70
N VAL A 66 -6.46 13.16 7.67
CA VAL A 66 -5.11 13.34 7.10
C VAL A 66 -5.18 13.67 5.61
N MET A 67 -5.97 12.90 4.84
CA MET A 67 -6.12 13.13 3.40
C MET A 67 -6.76 14.49 3.08
N ALA A 68 -7.80 14.88 3.84
CA ALA A 68 -8.44 16.18 3.68
C ALA A 68 -7.51 17.36 4.02
N ALA A 69 -6.55 17.19 4.94
CA ALA A 69 -5.53 18.19 5.24
C ALA A 69 -4.49 18.31 4.11
N ALA A 70 -4.17 17.20 3.43
CA ALA A 70 -3.21 17.16 2.33
C ALA A 70 -3.76 17.70 1.00
N THR A 71 -5.09 17.82 0.85
CA THR A 71 -5.75 18.29 -0.38
C THR A 71 -6.11 19.79 -0.33
N ARG A 72 -5.53 20.55 0.62
CA ARG A 72 -5.73 22.00 0.77
C ARG A 72 -4.64 22.83 0.14
#